data_AF-A0AAV9HDX6-F1
#
_entry.id   AF-A0AAV9HDX6-F1
#
_cell.length_a   1.000
_cell.length_b   1.000
_cell.length_c   1.000
_cell.angle_alpha   90.00
_cell.angle_beta   90.00
_cell.angle_gamma   90.00
#
_symmetry.space_group_name_H-M   'P 1'
#
loop_
_entity.id
_entity.type
_entity.pdbx_description
1 polymer ?
#
loop_
_entity_poly.entity_id
_entity_poly.type
_entity_poly.pdbx_seq_one_letter_code
_entity_poly.pdbx_strand_id
1 'polypeptide(L)'
;MALGRLLWAAFAQVENLLVAQILKSPRFHHGVQRIHRVVEEARFGRNPNEPLRPGEATANPNKADPETFFKHFVDELKNQWKGNPTNLPPPRK
;
A
#
# COMPACT_ATOMS: atom_id res chain seq x y z
N MET A 1 -23.78 29.48 -29.45
CA MET A 1 -24.37 28.31 -28.75
C MET A 1 -23.85 26.96 -29.29
N ALA A 2 -23.73 26.74 -30.60
CA ALA A 2 -23.30 25.44 -31.16
C ALA A 2 -21.86 25.03 -30.78
N LEU A 3 -20.90 25.97 -30.83
CA LEU A 3 -19.50 25.69 -30.48
C LEU A 3 -19.35 25.21 -29.03
N GLY A 4 -20.06 25.83 -28.08
CA GLY A 4 -20.04 25.40 -26.67
C GLY A 4 -20.56 23.99 -26.45
N ARG A 5 -21.61 23.57 -27.19
CA ARG A 5 -22.13 22.20 -27.13
C ARG A 5 -21.14 21.18 -27.71
N LEU A 6 -20.43 21.55 -28.78
CA LEU A 6 -19.40 20.70 -29.38
C LEU A 6 -18.18 20.54 -28.45
N LEU A 7 -17.72 21.64 -27.84
CA LEU A 7 -16.62 21.61 -26.87
C LEU A 7 -16.98 20.77 -25.62
N TRP A 8 -18.21 20.93 -25.12
CA TRP A 8 -18.72 20.12 -24.02
C TRP A 8 -18.79 18.63 -24.38
N ALA A 9 -19.31 18.30 -25.57
CA ALA A 9 -19.38 16.91 -26.03
C ALA A 9 -17.98 16.30 -26.19
N ALA A 10 -17.02 17.05 -26.76
CA ALA A 10 -15.64 16.59 -26.90
C ALA A 10 -15.00 16.33 -25.52
N PHE A 11 -15.17 17.24 -24.56
CA PHE A 11 -14.70 17.06 -23.19
C PHE A 11 -15.28 15.79 -22.55
N ALA A 12 -16.61 15.61 -22.61
CA ALA A 12 -17.28 14.44 -22.04
C ALA A 12 -16.80 13.12 -22.67
N GLN A 13 -16.49 13.11 -23.98
CA GLN A 13 -15.92 11.93 -24.63
C GLN A 13 -14.51 11.61 -24.13
N VAL A 14 -13.65 12.62 -23.96
CA VAL A 14 -12.32 12.43 -23.40
C VAL A 14 -12.40 11.91 -21.96
N GLU A 15 -13.27 12.49 -21.15
CA GLU A 15 -13.52 12.03 -19.77
C GLU A 15 -13.95 10.56 -19.75
N ASN A 16 -14.93 10.17 -20.57
CA ASN A 16 -15.39 8.79 -20.65
C ASN A 16 -14.27 7.81 -21.01
N LEU A 17 -13.38 8.19 -21.93
CA LEU A 17 -12.24 7.36 -22.31
C LEU A 17 -11.23 7.20 -21.16
N LEU A 18 -10.94 8.28 -20.44
CA LEU A 18 -10.05 8.25 -19.27
C LEU A 18 -10.65 7.39 -18.15
N VAL A 19 -11.93 7.56 -17.84
CA VAL A 19 -12.65 6.74 -16.85
C VAL A 19 -12.63 5.27 -17.26
N ALA A 20 -12.92 4.96 -18.52
CA ALA A 20 -12.89 3.59 -19.01
C ALA A 20 -11.48 2.96 -18.89
N GLN A 21 -10.42 3.73 -19.11
CA GLN A 21 -9.05 3.26 -18.96
C GLN A 21 -8.69 2.99 -17.49
N ILE A 22 -9.08 3.88 -16.58
CA ILE A 22 -8.86 3.71 -15.14
C ILE A 22 -9.61 2.48 -14.62
N LEU A 23 -10.88 2.30 -15.02
CA LEU A 23 -11.69 1.15 -14.63
C LEU A 23 -11.20 -0.18 -15.21
N LYS A 24 -10.43 -0.17 -16.31
CA LYS A 24 -9.78 -1.38 -16.83
C LYS A 24 -8.52 -1.77 -16.04
N SER A 25 -7.98 -0.88 -15.20
CA SER A 25 -6.73 -1.12 -14.47
C SER A 25 -6.94 -1.94 -13.20
N PRO A 26 -6.40 -3.16 -13.08
CA PRO A 26 -6.48 -3.95 -11.84
C PRO A 26 -5.79 -3.25 -10.66
N ARG A 27 -4.71 -2.49 -10.91
CA ARG A 27 -4.01 -1.74 -9.87
C ARG A 27 -4.88 -0.66 -9.25
N PHE A 28 -5.70 0.00 -10.06
CA PHE A 28 -6.64 1.00 -9.57
C PHE A 28 -7.62 0.36 -8.59
N HIS A 29 -8.20 -0.79 -8.97
CA HIS A 29 -9.11 -1.54 -8.09
C HIS A 29 -8.42 -2.01 -6.81
N HIS A 30 -7.20 -2.53 -6.89
CA HIS A 30 -6.44 -2.90 -5.69
C HIS A 30 -6.14 -1.71 -4.77
N GLY A 31 -5.86 -0.53 -5.34
CA GLY A 31 -5.67 0.70 -4.58
C GLY A 31 -6.95 1.13 -3.85
N VAL A 32 -8.07 1.18 -4.58
CA VAL A 32 -9.39 1.49 -4.02
C VAL A 32 -9.76 0.49 -2.93
N GLN A 33 -9.51 -0.81 -3.16
CA GLN A 33 -9.79 -1.86 -2.18
C GLN A 33 -8.96 -1.68 -0.90
N ARG A 34 -7.69 -1.26 -0.99
CA ARG A 34 -6.86 -0.96 0.19
C ARG A 34 -7.43 0.21 0.98
N ILE A 35 -7.79 1.31 0.31
CA ILE A 35 -8.36 2.49 0.97
C ILE A 35 -9.70 2.14 1.60
N HIS A 36 -10.58 1.43 0.87
CA HIS A 36 -11.86 0.96 1.38
C HIS A 36 -11.66 0.14 2.66
N ARG A 37 -10.76 -0.84 2.62
CA ARG A 37 -10.44 -1.67 3.79
C ARG A 37 -9.96 -0.84 4.97
N VAL A 38 -9.07 0.14 4.74
CA VAL A 38 -8.58 1.02 5.81
C VAL A 38 -9.72 1.85 6.43
N VAL A 39 -10.60 2.41 5.61
CA VAL A 39 -11.74 3.23 6.09
C VAL A 39 -12.78 2.36 6.80
N GLU A 40 -13.05 1.17 6.28
CA GLU A 40 -14.00 0.22 6.84
C GLU A 40 -13.51 -0.32 8.19
N GLU A 41 -12.25 -0.72 8.29
CA GLU A 41 -11.59 -1.09 9.55
C GLU A 41 -11.62 0.07 10.57
N ALA A 42 -11.40 1.31 10.12
CA ALA A 42 -11.45 2.48 11.00
C ALA A 42 -12.86 2.80 11.50
N ARG A 43 -13.90 2.53 10.71
CA ARG A 43 -15.29 2.91 11.03
C ARG A 43 -16.04 1.82 11.80
N PHE A 44 -15.87 0.57 11.40
CA PHE A 44 -16.66 -0.56 11.91
C PHE A 44 -15.83 -1.54 12.73
N GLY A 45 -14.52 -1.30 12.83
CA GLY A 45 -13.59 -2.26 13.39
C GLY A 45 -13.32 -3.40 12.41
N ARG A 46 -12.61 -4.41 12.89
CA ARG A 46 -12.08 -5.45 12.03
C ARG A 46 -13.08 -6.56 11.76
N ASN A 47 -13.12 -7.04 10.52
CA ASN A 47 -13.93 -8.20 10.15
C ASN A 47 -13.43 -9.45 10.90
N PRO A 48 -14.28 -10.11 11.71
CA PRO A 48 -13.88 -11.26 12.52
C PRO A 48 -13.54 -12.50 11.69
N ASN A 49 -13.92 -12.55 10.42
CA ASN A 49 -13.66 -13.68 9.52
C ASN A 49 -12.42 -13.48 8.64
N GLU A 50 -11.75 -12.33 8.72
CA GLU A 50 -10.57 -12.08 7.91
C GLU A 50 -9.33 -12.73 8.53
N PRO A 51 -8.47 -13.42 7.75
CA PRO A 51 -7.23 -13.98 8.28
C PRO A 51 -6.36 -12.90 8.93
N LEU A 52 -5.60 -13.32 9.94
CA LEU A 52 -4.72 -12.47 10.71
C LEU A 52 -3.65 -11.85 9.80
N ARG A 53 -3.46 -10.53 9.89
CA ARG A 53 -2.33 -9.86 9.26
C ARG A 53 -1.04 -10.30 9.95
N PRO A 54 0.08 -10.34 9.22
CA PRO A 54 1.40 -10.47 9.84
C PRO A 54 1.56 -9.41 10.95
N GLY A 55 1.87 -9.85 12.18
CA GLY A 55 2.08 -8.97 13.34
C GLY A 55 0.91 -8.88 14.34
N GLU A 56 -0.27 -9.45 14.04
CA GLU A 56 -1.36 -9.49 15.01
C GLU A 56 -1.19 -10.63 16.02
N ALA A 57 -1.66 -10.45 17.25
CA ALA A 57 -1.29 -11.21 18.45
C ALA A 57 -1.50 -12.75 18.45
N THR A 58 -1.99 -13.32 17.35
CA THR A 58 -2.13 -14.77 17.11
C THR A 58 -1.25 -15.27 15.96
N ALA A 59 -0.43 -14.41 15.35
CA ALA A 59 0.63 -14.78 14.43
C ALA A 59 1.83 -15.36 15.21
N ASN A 60 2.29 -16.53 14.79
CA ASN A 60 3.47 -17.20 15.36
C ASN A 60 4.67 -16.21 15.40
N PRO A 61 5.30 -15.98 16.57
CA PRO A 61 6.40 -15.01 16.74
C PRO A 61 7.66 -15.31 15.89
N ASN A 62 7.73 -16.45 15.21
CA ASN A 62 8.70 -16.72 14.15
C ASN A 62 8.40 -16.01 12.82
N LYS A 63 7.36 -15.17 12.75
CA LYS A 63 6.98 -14.36 11.56
C LYS A 63 7.12 -12.87 11.89
N ALA A 64 8.38 -12.45 11.93
CA ALA A 64 8.97 -11.12 12.11
C ALA A 64 8.07 -9.87 11.95
N ASP A 65 8.32 -8.93 12.87
CA ASP A 65 7.70 -7.62 13.06
C ASP A 65 8.27 -6.55 12.09
N PRO A 66 7.43 -5.87 11.27
CA PRO A 66 7.89 -4.91 10.27
C PRO A 66 8.57 -3.67 10.86
N GLU A 67 8.28 -3.25 12.09
CA GLU A 67 8.98 -2.13 12.72
C GLU A 67 10.43 -2.46 13.08
N THR A 68 10.66 -3.70 13.51
CA THR A 68 12.00 -4.22 13.78
C THR A 68 12.83 -4.22 12.50
N PHE A 69 12.23 -4.63 11.37
CA PHE A 69 12.86 -4.54 10.05
C PHE A 69 13.18 -3.09 9.66
N PHE A 70 12.21 -2.17 9.77
CA PHE A 70 12.41 -0.78 9.36
C PHE A 70 13.46 -0.06 10.22
N LYS A 71 13.49 -0.32 11.52
CA LYS A 71 14.50 0.23 12.42
C LYS A 71 15.91 -0.28 12.06
N HIS A 72 16.07 -1.59 11.87
CA HIS A 72 17.35 -2.15 11.43
C HIS A 72 17.77 -1.64 10.05
N PHE A 73 16.82 -1.44 9.14
CA PHE A 73 17.08 -0.91 7.81
C PHE A 73 17.59 0.55 7.85
N VAL A 74 16.95 1.40 8.66
CA VAL A 74 17.36 2.80 8.82
C VAL A 74 18.72 2.90 9.54
N ASP A 75 18.92 2.08 10.57
CA ASP A 75 20.19 2.04 11.31
C ASP A 75 21.35 1.58 10.40
N GLU A 76 21.13 0.60 9.52
CA GLU A 76 22.15 0.13 8.58
C GLU A 76 22.47 1.18 7.50
N LEU A 77 21.46 1.86 6.95
CA LEU A 77 21.68 2.97 6.01
C LEU A 77 22.54 4.08 6.63
N LYS A 78 22.27 4.42 7.90
CA LYS A 78 23.03 5.43 8.63
C LYS A 78 24.46 4.98 8.94
N ASN A 79 24.66 3.70 9.27
CA ASN A 79 25.98 3.15 9.57
C ASN A 79 26.85 2.99 8.31
N GLN A 80 26.26 2.63 7.17
CA GLN A 80 26.94 2.59 5.87
C GLN A 80 27.40 3.98 5.42
N TRP A 81 26.57 5.00 5.63
CA TRP A 81 26.95 6.37 5.30
C TRP A 81 28.11 6.90 6.15
N LYS A 82 28.25 6.41 7.39
CA LYS A 82 29.38 6.69 8.29
C LYS A 82 30.63 5.84 8.01
N GLY A 83 30.57 4.91 7.06
CA GLY A 83 31.71 4.07 6.65
C GLY A 83 32.08 2.95 7.62
N ASN A 84 31.21 2.60 8.58
CA ASN A 84 31.44 1.49 9.51
C ASN A 84 30.23 0.55 9.55
N PRO A 85 30.13 -0.42 8.61
CA PRO A 85 29.00 -1.34 8.56
C PRO A 85 28.96 -2.24 9.80
N THR A 86 27.75 -2.62 10.24
CA THR A 86 27.57 -3.45 11.43
C THR A 86 28.01 -4.89 11.18
N ASN A 87 29.03 -5.39 11.89
CA ASN A 87 29.40 -6.81 11.83
C ASN A 87 28.37 -7.64 12.59
N LEU A 88 27.52 -8.38 11.85
CA LEU A 88 26.54 -9.28 12.43
C LEU A 88 27.24 -10.51 13.04
N PRO A 89 26.86 -10.97 14.24
CA PRO A 89 27.33 -12.25 14.76
C PRO A 89 26.85 -13.39 13.85
N PRO A 90 27.61 -14.49 13.70
CA PRO A 90 27.21 -15.59 12.83
C PRO A 90 25.87 -16.19 13.29
N PRO A 91 25.03 -16.66 12.35
CA PRO A 91 23.74 -17.25 12.67
C PRO A 91 23.93 -18.42 13.64
N ARG A 92 23.12 -18.47 14.70
CA ARG A 92 23.11 -19.60 15.62
C ARG A 92 22.68 -20.85 14.84
N LYS A 93 23.48 -21.91 14.93
CA LYS A 93 23.17 -23.22 14.33
C LYS A 93 21.95 -23.84 14.99
#